data_AF-A0A3D6B1L0-F1
#
_entry.id   AF-A0A3D6B1L0-F1
#
_cell.length_a   1.000
_cell.length_b   1.000
_cell.length_c   1.000
_cell.angle_alpha   90.00
_cell.angle_beta   90.00
_cell.angle_gamma   90.00
#
_symmetry.space_group_name_H-M   'P 1'
#
loop_
_entity.id
_entity.type
_entity.pdbx_description
1 polymer ?
#
loop_
_entity_poly.entity_id
_entity_poly.type
_entity_poly.pdbx_seq_one_letter_code
_entity_poly.pdbx_strand_id
1 'polypeptide(L)'
;MWFLASIYLLRQSIELGLKSIICRAFFKSNKQIQVTFENCKHNLHLLIETIKNTSEINYINSIESSWLVDYLYSLEQIDRNSEVFRFPFNEKFLEKYRDSYLDIIGIGNNILQAFCLVKKIIEKGKVKEGEEFDNKLSTDFILLTENGIGNCYLWQPITDDGFYVKINGFRYVAEFLFNSNSISNPDKCLPLLFVLRNTLELCLKRLLYCKVDIKAPNPKMFSKRKSHDLMELWKAINPILIQYTSSSDIHLITVIEKNLQFLNSIDRQGFAFRYPTTYSLQYVLNNAHIDIKNVFEYMISLINFFESCDMMLDSIADYQFEMKSYFEEY
;
A
#
# COMPACT_ATOMS: atom_id res chain seq x y z
N MET A 1 2.00 -11.32 -8.58
CA MET A 1 2.43 -10.01 -8.05
C MET A 1 1.27 -9.17 -7.53
N TRP A 2 0.13 -9.10 -8.23
CA TRP A 2 -1.10 -8.44 -7.77
C TRP A 2 -1.53 -8.87 -6.35
N PHE A 3 -1.29 -10.14 -6.00
CA PHE A 3 -1.57 -10.71 -4.68
C PHE A 3 -1.13 -9.82 -3.51
N LEU A 4 0.08 -9.26 -3.54
CA LEU A 4 0.60 -8.43 -2.44
C LEU A 4 -0.24 -7.14 -2.25
N ALA A 5 -0.58 -6.48 -3.35
CA ALA A 5 -1.44 -5.30 -3.33
C ALA A 5 -2.87 -5.65 -2.87
N SER A 6 -3.40 -6.80 -3.29
CA SER A 6 -4.71 -7.30 -2.86
C SER A 6 -4.76 -7.60 -1.35
N ILE A 7 -3.72 -8.22 -0.79
CA ILE A 7 -3.61 -8.46 0.66
C ILE A 7 -3.62 -7.13 1.42
N TYR A 8 -2.86 -6.13 0.95
CA TYR A 8 -2.89 -4.80 1.56
C TYR A 8 -4.29 -4.19 1.53
N LEU A 9 -4.99 -4.22 0.38
CA LEU A 9 -6.33 -3.64 0.26
C LEU A 9 -7.33 -4.32 1.19
N LEU A 10 -7.31 -5.66 1.29
CA LEU A 10 -8.17 -6.41 2.20
C LEU A 10 -7.86 -6.09 3.67
N ARG A 11 -6.57 -6.05 4.03
CA ARG A 11 -6.12 -5.65 5.37
C ARG A 11 -6.55 -4.23 5.73
N GLN A 12 -6.49 -3.29 4.78
CA GLN A 12 -6.99 -1.92 4.97
C GLN A 12 -8.52 -1.88 5.13
N SER A 13 -9.26 -2.68 4.36
CA SER A 13 -10.72 -2.79 4.49
C SER A 13 -11.13 -3.31 5.86
N ILE A 14 -10.40 -4.29 6.43
CA ILE A 14 -10.60 -4.76 7.80
C ILE A 14 -10.35 -3.63 8.80
N GLU A 15 -9.26 -2.86 8.65
CA GLU A 15 -8.98 -1.71 9.51
C GLU A 15 -10.14 -0.71 9.51
N LEU A 16 -10.62 -0.31 8.33
CA LEU A 16 -11.72 0.63 8.18
C LEU A 16 -13.01 0.08 8.78
N GLY A 17 -13.27 -1.22 8.58
CA GLY A 17 -14.42 -1.90 9.17
C GLY A 17 -14.39 -1.86 10.71
N LEU A 18 -13.27 -2.26 11.32
CA LEU A 18 -13.11 -2.20 12.77
C LEU A 18 -13.23 -0.76 13.31
N LYS A 19 -12.61 0.21 12.64
CA LYS A 19 -12.74 1.63 13.01
C LYS A 19 -14.18 2.12 12.91
N SER A 20 -14.94 1.68 11.91
CA SER A 20 -16.36 2.04 11.79
C SER A 20 -17.21 1.48 12.93
N ILE A 21 -16.91 0.25 13.38
CA ILE A 21 -17.58 -0.38 14.54
C ILE A 21 -17.27 0.41 15.81
N ILE A 22 -16.03 0.83 16.01
CA ILE A 22 -15.61 1.68 17.15
C ILE A 22 -16.35 3.03 17.13
N CYS A 23 -16.44 3.68 15.96
CA CYS A 23 -17.22 4.90 15.81
C CYS A 23 -18.70 4.71 16.21
N ARG A 24 -19.29 3.56 15.82
CA ARG A 24 -20.66 3.22 16.20
C ARG A 24 -20.79 2.95 17.71
N ALA A 25 -19.86 2.19 18.29
CA ALA A 25 -19.87 1.84 19.71
C ALA A 25 -19.73 3.08 20.61
N PHE A 26 -18.88 4.03 20.23
CA PHE A 26 -18.58 5.24 21.00
C PHE A 26 -19.18 6.51 20.38
N PHE A 27 -20.30 6.39 19.65
CA PHE A 27 -20.91 7.52 18.90
C PHE A 27 -21.22 8.76 19.75
N LYS A 28 -21.36 8.60 21.07
CA LYS A 28 -21.61 9.70 22.01
C LYS A 28 -20.34 10.44 22.47
N SER A 29 -19.14 9.95 22.12
CA SER A 29 -17.87 10.47 22.62
C SER A 29 -16.79 10.48 21.54
N ASN A 30 -16.72 11.58 20.79
CA ASN A 30 -15.63 11.81 19.82
C ASN A 30 -14.24 11.73 20.45
N LYS A 31 -14.11 12.17 21.72
CA LYS A 31 -12.86 12.07 22.48
C LYS A 31 -12.42 10.62 22.66
N GLN A 32 -13.36 9.72 22.98
CA GLN A 32 -13.05 8.30 23.16
C GLN A 32 -12.66 7.63 21.84
N ILE A 33 -13.34 7.98 20.74
CA ILE A 33 -12.98 7.52 19.39
C ILE A 33 -11.55 7.96 19.04
N GLN A 34 -11.23 9.25 19.24
CA GLN A 34 -9.90 9.81 18.98
C GLN A 34 -8.81 9.10 19.77
N VAL A 35 -8.97 9.00 21.09
CA VAL A 35 -8.02 8.31 21.97
C VAL A 35 -7.83 6.85 21.53
N THR A 36 -8.92 6.17 21.17
CA THR A 36 -8.84 4.79 20.66
C THR A 36 -8.03 4.72 19.37
N PHE A 37 -8.30 5.60 18.40
CA PHE A 37 -7.58 5.60 17.13
C PHE A 37 -6.10 5.98 17.31
N GLU A 38 -5.77 6.91 18.20
CA GLU A 38 -4.39 7.30 18.50
C GLU A 38 -3.60 6.16 19.17
N ASN A 39 -4.26 5.41 20.06
CA ASN A 39 -3.65 4.27 20.75
C ASN A 39 -3.48 3.06 19.84
N CYS A 40 -4.52 2.70 19.08
CA CYS A 40 -4.50 1.51 18.24
C CYS A 40 -3.80 1.75 16.90
N LYS A 41 -3.90 2.96 16.33
CA LYS A 41 -3.37 3.34 15.02
C LYS A 41 -3.83 2.40 13.90
N HIS A 42 -2.93 1.51 13.45
CA HIS A 42 -3.17 0.51 12.41
C HIS A 42 -3.33 -0.91 12.98
N ASN A 43 -3.10 -1.11 14.27
CA ASN A 43 -3.06 -2.45 14.87
C ASN A 43 -4.47 -3.06 14.97
N LEU A 44 -4.74 -4.05 14.11
CA LEU A 44 -6.05 -4.67 13.98
C LEU A 44 -6.44 -5.47 15.22
N HIS A 45 -5.46 -6.12 15.86
CA HIS A 45 -5.68 -6.87 17.09
C HIS A 45 -6.15 -5.95 18.24
N LEU A 46 -5.51 -4.80 18.44
CA LEU A 46 -5.92 -3.83 19.46
C LEU A 46 -7.31 -3.23 19.15
N LEU A 47 -7.65 -3.03 17.88
CA LEU A 47 -8.98 -2.56 17.49
C LEU A 47 -10.05 -3.60 17.84
N ILE A 48 -9.85 -4.89 17.54
CA ILE A 48 -10.83 -5.93 17.91
C ILE A 48 -10.90 -6.15 19.42
N GLU A 49 -9.78 -6.08 20.14
CA GLU A 49 -9.78 -6.13 21.61
C GLU A 49 -10.58 -4.97 22.22
N THR A 50 -10.53 -3.79 21.61
CA THR A 50 -11.38 -2.67 22.03
C THR A 50 -12.86 -2.97 21.80
N ILE A 51 -13.22 -3.54 20.64
CA ILE A 51 -14.60 -3.89 20.28
C ILE A 51 -15.17 -4.99 21.19
N LYS A 52 -14.35 -5.96 21.63
CA LYS A 52 -14.75 -7.03 22.57
C LYS A 52 -15.32 -6.49 23.89
N ASN A 53 -14.91 -5.30 24.29
CA ASN A 53 -15.40 -4.63 25.50
C ASN A 53 -16.69 -3.83 25.26
N THR A 54 -17.35 -4.00 24.11
CA THR A 54 -18.58 -3.30 23.72
C THR A 54 -19.67 -4.28 23.34
N SER A 55 -20.93 -3.84 23.27
CA SER A 55 -22.03 -4.70 22.82
C SER A 55 -21.98 -5.07 21.34
N GLU A 56 -21.11 -4.43 20.54
CA GLU A 56 -20.97 -4.71 19.12
C GLU A 56 -20.42 -6.13 18.86
N ILE A 57 -19.61 -6.69 19.76
CA ILE A 57 -19.05 -8.03 19.58
C ILE A 57 -20.13 -9.13 19.57
N ASN A 58 -21.31 -8.86 20.13
CA ASN A 58 -22.40 -9.84 20.25
C ASN A 58 -23.05 -10.22 18.89
N TYR A 59 -22.68 -9.54 17.81
CA TYR A 59 -23.13 -9.91 16.46
C TYR A 59 -22.39 -11.10 15.86
N ILE A 60 -21.33 -11.58 16.53
CA ILE A 60 -20.63 -12.82 16.21
C ILE A 60 -20.60 -13.73 17.45
N ASN A 61 -20.51 -15.05 17.25
CA ASN A 61 -20.46 -16.01 18.35
C ASN A 61 -19.03 -16.12 18.93
N SER A 62 -18.87 -16.87 20.02
CA SER A 62 -17.58 -16.99 20.72
C SER A 62 -16.49 -17.67 19.89
N ILE A 63 -16.84 -18.63 19.03
CA ILE A 63 -15.89 -19.33 18.14
C ILE A 63 -15.40 -18.36 17.06
N GLU A 64 -16.33 -17.66 16.41
CA GLU A 64 -16.03 -16.63 15.39
C GLU A 64 -15.14 -15.53 15.99
N SER A 65 -15.48 -15.06 17.19
CA SER A 65 -14.72 -14.03 17.92
C SER A 65 -13.31 -14.49 18.26
N SER A 66 -13.15 -15.70 18.81
CA SER A 66 -11.82 -16.26 19.12
C SER A 66 -10.96 -16.38 17.87
N TRP A 67 -11.53 -16.95 16.79
CA TRP A 67 -10.82 -17.12 15.53
C TRP A 67 -10.35 -15.77 14.97
N LEU A 68 -11.22 -14.76 14.96
CA LEU A 68 -10.87 -13.42 14.45
C LEU A 68 -9.75 -12.78 15.28
N VAL A 69 -9.81 -12.89 16.61
CA VAL A 69 -8.79 -12.34 17.51
C VAL A 69 -7.43 -12.98 17.26
N ASP A 70 -7.39 -14.30 17.17
CA ASP A 70 -6.16 -15.08 16.95
C ASP A 70 -5.58 -14.78 15.57
N TYR A 71 -6.43 -14.71 14.54
CA TYR A 71 -6.02 -14.36 13.20
C TYR A 71 -5.44 -12.95 13.10
N LEU A 72 -6.11 -11.96 13.69
CA LEU A 72 -5.59 -10.59 13.72
C LEU A 72 -4.32 -10.50 14.57
N TYR A 73 -4.18 -11.28 15.63
CA TYR A 73 -2.92 -11.36 16.38
C TYR A 73 -1.77 -11.88 15.51
N SER A 74 -2.00 -12.95 14.73
CA SER A 74 -1.01 -13.52 13.79
C SER A 74 -0.61 -12.50 12.71
N LEU A 75 -1.58 -11.77 12.15
CA LEU A 75 -1.33 -10.69 11.19
C LEU A 75 -0.43 -9.60 11.78
N GLU A 76 -0.66 -9.20 13.03
CA GLU A 76 0.11 -8.17 13.73
C GLU A 76 1.54 -8.60 14.13
N GLN A 77 1.88 -9.89 14.01
CA GLN A 77 3.28 -10.35 14.09
C GLN A 77 4.05 -10.04 12.81
N ILE A 78 3.35 -9.85 11.69
CA ILE A 78 3.94 -9.68 10.37
C ILE A 78 3.83 -8.23 9.90
N ASP A 79 2.63 -7.64 9.93
CA ASP A 79 2.34 -6.34 9.30
C ASP A 79 1.64 -5.33 10.24
N ARG A 80 2.22 -5.18 11.44
CA ARG A 80 1.68 -4.29 12.49
C ARG A 80 1.45 -2.84 12.04
N ASN A 81 2.32 -2.34 11.17
CA ASN A 81 2.32 -0.94 10.76
C ASN A 81 1.62 -0.71 9.40
N SER A 82 1.06 -1.74 8.75
CA SER A 82 0.48 -1.62 7.40
C SER A 82 1.51 -1.15 6.36
N GLU A 83 2.68 -1.79 6.37
CA GLU A 83 3.85 -1.41 5.54
C GLU A 83 4.40 -2.57 4.71
N VAL A 84 4.39 -3.80 5.23
CA VAL A 84 5.06 -4.96 4.62
C VAL A 84 4.56 -5.23 3.20
N PHE A 85 3.25 -5.11 2.99
CA PHE A 85 2.65 -5.37 1.68
C PHE A 85 2.60 -4.13 0.78
N ARG A 86 2.86 -2.94 1.34
CA ARG A 86 2.80 -1.64 0.65
C ARG A 86 4.14 -1.21 0.07
N PHE A 87 5.23 -1.49 0.77
CA PHE A 87 6.60 -1.11 0.43
C PHE A 87 7.47 -2.34 0.19
N PRO A 88 8.71 -2.18 -0.35
CA PRO A 88 9.67 -3.26 -0.44
C PRO A 88 9.83 -4.00 0.89
N PHE A 89 10.01 -5.32 0.81
CA PHE A 89 10.12 -6.14 2.00
C PHE A 89 11.37 -5.77 2.81
N ASN A 90 11.21 -5.69 4.13
CA ASN A 90 12.36 -5.50 5.01
C ASN A 90 13.15 -6.79 5.16
N GLU A 91 14.40 -6.67 5.62
CA GLU A 91 15.31 -7.80 5.82
C GLU A 91 14.69 -8.91 6.68
N LYS A 92 14.04 -8.57 7.79
CA LYS A 92 13.40 -9.56 8.69
C LYS A 92 12.33 -10.40 7.98
N PHE A 93 11.53 -9.78 7.11
CA PHE A 93 10.53 -10.49 6.33
C PHE A 93 11.19 -11.41 5.30
N LEU A 94 12.20 -10.91 4.59
CA LEU A 94 12.94 -11.70 3.61
C LEU A 94 13.70 -12.86 4.28
N GLU A 95 14.41 -12.64 5.39
CA GLU A 95 15.11 -13.70 6.14
C GLU A 95 14.20 -14.86 6.51
N LYS A 96 12.94 -14.57 6.85
CA LYS A 96 11.97 -15.59 7.27
C LYS A 96 11.26 -16.27 6.11
N TYR A 97 10.95 -15.56 5.03
CA TYR A 97 10.03 -16.03 3.99
C TYR A 97 10.61 -16.06 2.58
N ARG A 98 11.86 -15.62 2.38
CA ARG A 98 12.54 -15.76 1.09
C ARG A 98 12.54 -17.20 0.65
N ASP A 99 12.52 -17.41 -0.66
CA ASP A 99 12.64 -18.72 -1.28
C ASP A 99 11.51 -19.70 -0.88
N SER A 100 10.40 -19.17 -0.35
CA SER A 100 9.20 -19.93 0.02
C SER A 100 8.04 -19.65 -0.95
N TYR A 101 7.12 -20.60 -1.07
CA TYR A 101 5.85 -20.38 -1.76
C TYR A 101 4.77 -20.01 -0.74
N LEU A 102 4.16 -18.85 -0.93
CA LEU A 102 2.96 -18.45 -0.18
C LEU A 102 1.75 -19.17 -0.76
N ASP A 103 0.98 -19.82 0.11
CA ASP A 103 -0.32 -20.39 -0.25
C ASP A 103 -1.33 -19.25 -0.43
N ILE A 104 -1.47 -18.78 -1.66
CA ILE A 104 -2.32 -17.61 -1.94
C ILE A 104 -3.80 -17.91 -1.74
N ILE A 105 -4.21 -19.18 -1.89
CA ILE A 105 -5.60 -19.60 -1.71
C ILE A 105 -5.91 -19.63 -0.21
N GLY A 106 -5.07 -20.30 0.58
CA GLY A 106 -5.23 -20.35 2.03
C GLY A 106 -5.20 -18.95 2.66
N ILE A 107 -4.20 -18.13 2.31
CA ILE A 107 -4.10 -16.75 2.81
C ILE A 107 -5.31 -15.93 2.37
N GLY A 108 -5.74 -16.07 1.10
CA GLY A 108 -6.90 -15.39 0.55
C GLY A 108 -8.19 -15.74 1.30
N ASN A 109 -8.44 -17.02 1.53
CA ASN A 109 -9.61 -17.49 2.27
C ASN A 109 -9.61 -16.97 3.72
N ASN A 110 -8.46 -17.01 4.40
CA ASN A 110 -8.35 -16.52 5.77
C ASN A 110 -8.66 -15.02 5.88
N ILE A 111 -8.05 -14.18 5.02
CA ILE A 111 -8.27 -12.73 5.10
C ILE A 111 -9.69 -12.36 4.67
N LEU A 112 -10.29 -13.07 3.72
CA LEU A 112 -11.68 -12.88 3.34
C LEU A 112 -12.64 -13.28 4.46
N GLN A 113 -12.38 -14.38 5.18
CA GLN A 113 -13.16 -14.75 6.36
C GLN A 113 -13.08 -13.67 7.44
N ALA A 114 -11.87 -13.16 7.73
CA ALA A 114 -11.70 -12.06 8.68
C ALA A 114 -12.50 -10.81 8.27
N PHE A 115 -12.47 -10.46 6.98
CA PHE A 115 -13.30 -9.38 6.44
C PHE A 115 -14.80 -9.67 6.59
N CYS A 116 -15.27 -10.88 6.28
CA CYS A 116 -16.67 -11.27 6.40
C CYS A 116 -17.16 -11.23 7.85
N LEU A 117 -16.33 -11.63 8.82
CA LEU A 117 -16.67 -11.51 10.25
C LEU A 117 -16.79 -10.05 10.69
N VAL A 118 -15.85 -9.18 10.28
CA VAL A 118 -15.96 -7.74 10.54
C VAL A 118 -17.21 -7.14 9.88
N LYS A 119 -17.48 -7.52 8.64
CA LYS A 119 -18.69 -7.12 7.91
C LYS A 119 -19.97 -7.60 8.60
N LYS A 120 -20.00 -8.83 9.10
CA LYS A 120 -21.13 -9.37 9.89
C LYS A 120 -21.40 -8.51 11.12
N ILE A 121 -20.36 -8.04 11.82
CA ILE A 121 -20.53 -7.07 12.92
C ILE A 121 -21.11 -5.75 12.40
N ILE A 122 -20.57 -5.21 11.31
CA ILE A 122 -21.08 -3.96 10.69
C ILE A 122 -22.57 -4.08 10.33
N GLU A 123 -22.96 -5.20 9.73
CA GLU A 123 -24.32 -5.50 9.26
C GLU A 123 -25.23 -6.08 10.35
N LYS A 124 -24.80 -6.02 11.62
CA LYS A 124 -25.59 -6.42 12.79
C LYS A 124 -26.02 -7.89 12.77
N GLY A 125 -25.08 -8.77 12.44
CA GLY A 125 -25.24 -10.22 12.46
C GLY A 125 -25.76 -10.81 11.15
N LYS A 126 -26.08 -9.98 10.14
CA LYS A 126 -26.48 -10.46 8.82
C LYS A 126 -25.28 -11.08 8.08
N VAL A 127 -25.54 -12.19 7.40
CA VAL A 127 -24.57 -12.95 6.60
C VAL A 127 -25.17 -13.14 5.22
N LYS A 128 -24.38 -12.89 4.17
CA LYS A 128 -24.78 -13.21 2.79
C LYS A 128 -24.41 -14.66 2.48
N GLU A 129 -25.15 -15.25 1.54
CA GLU A 129 -24.80 -16.57 1.01
C GLU A 129 -23.38 -16.58 0.45
N GLY A 130 -22.59 -17.58 0.83
CA GLY A 130 -21.17 -17.70 0.47
C GLY A 130 -20.20 -16.95 1.39
N GLU A 131 -20.68 -16.26 2.42
CA GLU A 131 -19.88 -15.59 3.46
C GLU A 131 -19.98 -16.31 4.82
N GLU A 132 -20.33 -17.59 4.81
CA GLU A 132 -20.44 -18.41 6.03
C GLU A 132 -19.07 -18.66 6.67
N PHE A 133 -19.07 -18.72 8.01
CA PHE A 133 -17.86 -19.01 8.77
C PHE A 133 -17.42 -20.47 8.62
N ASP A 134 -16.16 -20.70 8.24
CA ASP A 134 -15.50 -21.99 8.22
C ASP A 134 -14.48 -22.09 9.37
N ASN A 135 -14.80 -22.96 10.34
CA ASN A 135 -13.96 -23.20 11.51
C ASN A 135 -12.74 -24.09 11.23
N LYS A 136 -12.57 -24.59 9.99
CA LYS A 136 -11.42 -25.37 9.56
C LYS A 136 -10.27 -24.52 9.05
N LEU A 137 -10.53 -23.25 8.73
CA LEU A 137 -9.50 -22.33 8.26
C LEU A 137 -8.50 -22.01 9.38
N SER A 138 -7.22 -21.92 9.02
CA SER A 138 -6.14 -21.59 9.95
C SER A 138 -6.27 -20.15 10.46
N THR A 139 -5.81 -19.90 11.69
CA THR A 139 -5.65 -18.55 12.23
C THR A 139 -4.29 -17.94 11.87
N ASP A 140 -3.41 -18.66 11.16
CA ASP A 140 -2.16 -18.08 10.69
C ASP A 140 -2.37 -17.14 9.51
N PHE A 141 -1.75 -15.95 9.59
CA PHE A 141 -1.82 -14.96 8.52
C PHE A 141 -0.99 -15.35 7.30
N ILE A 142 0.21 -15.91 7.51
CA ILE A 142 1.07 -16.40 6.43
C ILE A 142 1.00 -17.92 6.41
N LEU A 143 0.56 -18.47 5.29
CA LEU A 143 0.56 -19.90 5.01
C LEU A 143 1.57 -20.20 3.91
N LEU A 144 2.34 -21.28 4.10
CA LEU A 144 3.32 -21.75 3.14
C LEU A 144 2.85 -23.06 2.50
N THR A 145 3.32 -23.30 1.29
CA THR A 145 3.05 -24.53 0.55
C THR A 145 4.31 -25.04 -0.13
N GLU A 146 4.35 -26.33 -0.43
CA GLU A 146 5.46 -26.95 -1.18
C GLU A 146 5.26 -26.82 -2.70
N ASN A 147 4.03 -26.52 -3.16
CA ASN A 147 3.70 -26.45 -4.59
C ASN A 147 3.67 -25.01 -5.11
N GLY A 148 4.51 -24.71 -6.10
CA GLY A 148 4.53 -23.41 -6.79
C GLY A 148 3.38 -23.17 -7.78
N ILE A 149 2.65 -24.21 -8.21
CA ILE A 149 1.56 -24.06 -9.19
C ILE A 149 0.43 -23.24 -8.55
N GLY A 150 0.15 -22.08 -9.15
CA GLY A 150 -0.89 -21.17 -8.69
C GLY A 150 -0.55 -20.37 -7.44
N ASN A 151 0.70 -20.41 -6.95
CA ASN A 151 1.13 -19.76 -5.71
C ASN A 151 2.17 -18.67 -5.94
N CYS A 152 2.40 -17.84 -4.91
CA CYS A 152 3.33 -16.72 -5.00
C CYS A 152 4.70 -17.14 -4.47
N TYR A 153 5.67 -17.28 -5.37
CA TYR A 153 7.07 -17.51 -4.98
C TYR A 153 7.72 -16.20 -4.53
N LEU A 154 8.22 -16.14 -3.29
CA LEU A 154 8.92 -14.98 -2.76
C LEU A 154 10.41 -15.01 -3.10
N TRP A 155 10.70 -14.88 -4.39
CA TRP A 155 12.06 -14.75 -4.89
C TRP A 155 12.39 -13.27 -5.05
N GLN A 156 12.97 -12.70 -4.01
CA GLN A 156 13.56 -11.37 -4.06
C GLN A 156 14.93 -11.45 -3.40
N PRO A 157 16.03 -11.17 -4.13
CA PRO A 157 17.36 -11.06 -3.54
C PRO A 157 17.38 -9.99 -2.44
N ILE A 158 18.17 -10.21 -1.38
CA ILE A 158 18.38 -9.20 -0.33
C ILE A 158 19.04 -7.92 -0.89
N THR A 159 19.79 -8.07 -1.99
CA THR A 159 20.46 -6.97 -2.69
C THR A 159 19.56 -6.19 -3.65
N ASP A 160 18.34 -6.67 -3.91
CA ASP A 160 17.34 -6.01 -4.74
C ASP A 160 16.67 -4.88 -3.93
N ASP A 161 16.44 -3.72 -4.56
CA ASP A 161 15.70 -2.63 -3.95
C ASP A 161 14.23 -2.98 -3.67
N GLY A 162 13.70 -4.02 -4.33
CA GLY A 162 12.38 -4.59 -4.13
C GLY A 162 11.21 -3.76 -4.64
N PHE A 163 11.47 -2.64 -5.30
CA PHE A 163 10.42 -1.74 -5.78
C PHE A 163 9.71 -2.30 -7.00
N TYR A 164 10.43 -2.94 -7.93
CA TYR A 164 9.86 -3.47 -9.17
C TYR A 164 8.64 -4.37 -8.90
N VAL A 165 8.77 -5.27 -7.92
CA VAL A 165 7.72 -6.21 -7.53
C VAL A 165 6.47 -5.50 -7.03
N LYS A 166 6.65 -4.44 -6.24
CA LYS A 166 5.57 -3.66 -5.65
C LYS A 166 4.90 -2.77 -6.69
N ILE A 167 5.68 -2.03 -7.47
CA ILE A 167 5.18 -1.12 -8.52
C ILE A 167 4.29 -1.89 -9.49
N ASN A 168 4.76 -3.00 -10.05
CA ASN A 168 3.96 -3.80 -10.97
C ASN A 168 2.72 -4.41 -10.32
N GLY A 169 2.85 -4.92 -9.09
CA GLY A 169 1.72 -5.46 -8.34
C GLY A 169 0.60 -4.45 -8.15
N PHE A 170 0.92 -3.23 -7.70
CA PHE A 170 -0.06 -2.16 -7.54
C PHE A 170 -0.58 -1.66 -8.90
N ARG A 171 0.27 -1.49 -9.91
CA ARG A 171 -0.14 -1.08 -11.26
C ARG A 171 -1.16 -2.03 -11.88
N TYR A 172 -0.94 -3.35 -11.82
CA TYR A 172 -1.90 -4.34 -12.31
C TYR A 172 -3.25 -4.27 -11.59
N VAL A 173 -3.25 -4.04 -10.27
CA VAL A 173 -4.51 -3.86 -9.51
C VAL A 173 -5.21 -2.57 -9.94
N ALA A 174 -4.48 -1.48 -10.20
CA ALA A 174 -5.04 -0.23 -10.69
C ALA A 174 -5.72 -0.41 -12.05
N GLU A 175 -5.03 -1.05 -13.00
CA GLU A 175 -5.55 -1.35 -14.33
C GLU A 175 -6.77 -2.28 -14.27
N PHE A 176 -6.73 -3.31 -13.41
CA PHE A 176 -7.88 -4.20 -13.18
C PHE A 176 -9.10 -3.43 -12.65
N LEU A 177 -8.92 -2.62 -11.59
CA LEU A 177 -10.00 -1.84 -11.01
C LEU A 177 -10.60 -0.89 -12.07
N PHE A 178 -9.75 -0.15 -12.76
CA PHE A 178 -10.18 0.81 -13.78
C PHE A 178 -11.01 0.14 -14.88
N ASN A 179 -10.51 -0.96 -15.46
CA ASN A 179 -11.14 -1.66 -16.58
C ASN A 179 -12.32 -2.57 -16.17
N SER A 180 -12.49 -2.87 -14.87
CA SER A 180 -13.56 -3.74 -14.41
C SER A 180 -14.93 -3.06 -14.54
N ASN A 181 -15.81 -3.67 -15.33
CA ASN A 181 -17.23 -3.29 -15.45
C ASN A 181 -18.12 -3.97 -14.39
N SER A 182 -17.60 -4.96 -13.67
CA SER A 182 -18.35 -5.67 -12.61
C SER A 182 -18.35 -4.90 -11.28
N ILE A 183 -17.48 -3.90 -11.12
CA ILE A 183 -17.39 -3.06 -9.93
C ILE A 183 -17.86 -1.65 -10.30
N SER A 184 -18.84 -1.13 -9.57
CA SER A 184 -19.37 0.20 -9.82
C SER A 184 -18.30 1.28 -9.61
N ASN A 185 -18.37 2.38 -10.38
CA ASN A 185 -17.45 3.50 -10.23
C ASN A 185 -17.33 4.03 -8.79
N PRO A 186 -18.44 4.24 -8.05
CA PRO A 186 -18.37 4.60 -6.63
C PRO A 186 -17.55 3.63 -5.77
N ASP A 187 -17.75 2.32 -5.95
CA ASP A 187 -17.11 1.29 -5.12
C ASP A 187 -15.60 1.16 -5.39
N LYS A 188 -15.17 1.33 -6.66
CA LYS A 188 -13.75 1.25 -7.02
C LYS A 188 -12.99 2.57 -6.89
N CYS A 189 -13.67 3.71 -6.71
CA CYS A 189 -13.04 5.03 -6.75
C CYS A 189 -11.89 5.18 -5.73
N LEU A 190 -12.17 5.04 -4.44
CA LEU A 190 -11.14 5.21 -3.39
C LEU A 190 -10.02 4.15 -3.47
N PRO A 191 -10.31 2.85 -3.66
CA PRO A 191 -9.26 1.85 -3.88
C PRO A 191 -8.35 2.19 -5.07
N LEU A 192 -8.92 2.63 -6.20
CA LEU A 192 -8.15 2.99 -7.38
C LEU A 192 -7.25 4.21 -7.13
N LEU A 193 -7.79 5.28 -6.52
CA LEU A 193 -7.02 6.47 -6.17
C LEU A 193 -5.86 6.14 -5.23
N PHE A 194 -6.11 5.32 -4.20
CA PHE A 194 -5.09 4.87 -3.29
C PHE A 194 -3.99 4.08 -4.01
N VAL A 195 -4.36 3.08 -4.82
CA VAL A 195 -3.41 2.21 -5.53
C VAL A 195 -2.52 3.05 -6.46
N LEU A 196 -3.11 3.94 -7.28
CA LEU A 196 -2.38 4.84 -8.17
C LEU A 196 -1.42 5.74 -7.39
N ARG A 197 -1.89 6.36 -6.30
CA ARG A 197 -1.08 7.25 -5.48
C ARG A 197 0.05 6.51 -4.77
N ASN A 198 -0.17 5.26 -4.34
CA ASN A 198 0.87 4.43 -3.75
C ASN A 198 1.93 4.02 -4.78
N THR A 199 1.51 3.62 -5.99
CA THR A 199 2.44 3.31 -7.10
C THR A 199 3.33 4.51 -7.42
N LEU A 200 2.75 5.72 -7.44
CA LEU A 200 3.50 6.95 -7.67
C LEU A 200 4.58 7.21 -6.60
N GLU A 201 4.24 7.02 -5.31
CA GLU A 201 5.21 7.12 -4.22
C GLU A 201 6.34 6.09 -4.38
N LEU A 202 6.00 4.84 -4.73
CA LEU A 202 6.98 3.78 -4.95
C LEU A 202 7.93 4.13 -6.10
N CYS A 203 7.43 4.65 -7.22
CA CYS A 203 8.26 5.07 -8.36
C CYS A 203 9.25 6.16 -7.94
N LEU A 204 8.78 7.21 -7.26
CA LEU A 204 9.64 8.29 -6.77
C LEU A 204 10.69 7.79 -5.76
N LYS A 205 10.31 6.87 -4.87
CA LYS A 205 11.24 6.27 -3.91
C LYS A 205 12.29 5.43 -4.60
N ARG A 206 11.92 4.65 -5.63
CA ARG A 206 12.85 3.83 -6.41
C ARG A 206 13.94 4.67 -7.06
N LEU A 207 13.59 5.81 -7.64
CA LEU A 207 14.58 6.71 -8.26
C LEU A 207 15.67 7.18 -7.29
N LEU A 208 15.38 7.28 -5.99
CA LEU A 208 16.38 7.65 -4.98
C LEU A 208 17.41 6.54 -4.72
N TYR A 209 17.28 5.36 -5.33
CA TYR A 209 18.25 4.26 -5.33
C TYR A 209 19.10 4.21 -6.61
N CYS A 210 18.99 5.21 -7.50
CA CYS A 210 19.82 5.29 -8.69
C CYS A 210 21.31 5.19 -8.38
N LYS A 211 22.07 4.58 -9.31
CA LYS A 211 23.51 4.31 -9.17
C LYS A 211 24.40 5.23 -10.01
N VAL A 212 23.82 6.26 -10.61
CA VAL A 212 24.51 7.24 -11.45
C VAL A 212 25.46 8.13 -10.65
N ASP A 213 26.47 8.67 -11.32
CA ASP A 213 27.43 9.62 -10.75
C ASP A 213 26.81 11.00 -10.47
N ILE A 214 26.65 11.34 -9.20
CA ILE A 214 26.04 12.61 -8.80
C ILE A 214 27.12 13.70 -8.69
N LYS A 215 27.07 14.75 -9.53
CA LYS A 215 28.08 15.82 -9.53
C LYS A 215 28.17 16.59 -8.21
N ALA A 216 27.04 16.74 -7.52
CA ALA A 216 26.94 17.44 -6.23
C ALA A 216 26.01 16.66 -5.29
N PRO A 217 26.50 15.60 -4.63
CA PRO A 217 25.66 14.75 -3.80
C PRO A 217 25.13 15.53 -2.60
N ASN A 218 23.81 15.54 -2.42
CA ASN A 218 23.17 16.11 -1.25
C ASN A 218 22.98 14.99 -0.20
N PRO A 219 23.70 15.01 0.95
CA PRO A 219 23.58 13.96 1.96
C PRO A 219 22.17 13.81 2.51
N LYS A 220 21.34 14.86 2.46
CA LYS A 220 19.95 14.83 2.91
C LYS A 220 19.00 14.14 1.92
N MET A 221 19.44 13.82 0.71
CA MET A 221 18.62 13.12 -0.28
C MET A 221 18.23 11.73 0.21
N PHE A 222 19.19 10.96 0.72
CA PHE A 222 18.96 9.58 1.14
C PHE A 222 18.01 9.47 2.34
N SER A 223 18.00 10.47 3.23
CA SER A 223 17.04 10.50 4.34
C SER A 223 15.60 10.70 3.89
N LYS A 224 15.36 11.17 2.66
CA LYS A 224 14.03 11.32 2.08
C LYS A 224 13.42 10.01 1.56
N ARG A 225 14.19 8.93 1.44
CA ARG A 225 13.66 7.60 1.02
C ARG A 225 12.52 7.08 1.91
N LYS A 226 12.42 7.55 3.16
CA LYS A 226 11.34 7.20 4.10
C LYS A 226 10.15 8.17 4.06
N SER A 227 10.26 9.28 3.33
CA SER A 227 9.18 10.27 3.26
C SER A 227 7.97 9.71 2.50
N HIS A 228 6.78 10.12 2.93
CA HIS A 228 5.54 9.92 2.19
C HIS A 228 5.12 11.18 1.43
N ASP A 229 5.82 12.29 1.60
CA ASP A 229 5.55 13.56 0.91
C ASP A 229 6.13 13.53 -0.50
N LEU A 230 5.25 13.55 -1.50
CA LEU A 230 5.65 13.46 -2.92
C LEU A 230 6.58 14.61 -3.32
N MET A 231 6.39 15.80 -2.74
CA MET A 231 7.25 16.95 -3.02
C MET A 231 8.59 16.87 -2.33
N GLU A 232 8.69 16.23 -1.16
CA GLU A 232 10.00 15.95 -0.56
C GLU A 232 10.80 14.94 -1.39
N LEU A 233 10.14 13.88 -1.87
CA LEU A 233 10.76 12.89 -2.75
C LEU A 233 11.19 13.53 -4.07
N TRP A 234 10.31 14.33 -4.70
CA TRP A 234 10.61 15.06 -5.93
C TRP A 234 11.79 16.00 -5.78
N LYS A 235 11.80 16.85 -4.74
CA LYS A 235 12.92 17.79 -4.49
C LYS A 235 14.25 17.08 -4.28
N ALA A 236 14.21 15.84 -3.79
CA ALA A 236 15.40 15.03 -3.60
C ALA A 236 15.95 14.48 -4.94
N ILE A 237 15.07 14.04 -5.85
CA ILE A 237 15.48 13.43 -7.14
C ILE A 237 15.62 14.42 -8.30
N ASN A 238 14.85 15.51 -8.31
CA ASN A 238 14.78 16.47 -9.43
C ASN A 238 16.16 17.00 -9.88
N PRO A 239 17.08 17.39 -8.98
CA PRO A 239 18.42 17.83 -9.40
C PRO A 239 19.22 16.78 -10.18
N ILE A 240 19.03 15.49 -9.87
CA ILE A 240 19.69 14.38 -10.58
C ILE A 240 19.06 14.21 -11.96
N LEU A 241 17.73 14.28 -12.06
CA LEU A 241 17.06 14.23 -13.36
C LEU A 241 17.54 15.38 -14.25
N ILE A 242 17.59 16.61 -13.74
CA ILE A 242 18.10 17.79 -14.47
C ILE A 242 19.55 17.57 -14.94
N GLN A 243 20.40 16.92 -14.14
CA GLN A 243 21.79 16.65 -14.52
C GLN A 243 21.91 15.81 -15.81
N TYR A 244 20.98 14.89 -16.03
CA TYR A 244 20.99 13.93 -17.15
C TYR A 244 19.94 14.22 -18.23
N THR A 245 19.12 15.24 -18.03
CA THR A 245 18.07 15.63 -18.97
C THR A 245 18.61 16.64 -19.99
N SER A 246 18.19 16.50 -21.24
CA SER A 246 18.54 17.46 -22.30
C SER A 246 17.89 18.82 -22.06
N SER A 247 18.46 19.90 -22.60
CA SER A 247 17.88 21.25 -22.43
C SER A 247 16.48 21.38 -23.03
N SER A 248 16.15 20.61 -24.07
CA SER A 248 14.82 20.60 -24.69
C SER A 248 13.75 19.95 -23.80
N ASP A 249 14.15 19.07 -22.87
CA ASP A 249 13.22 18.29 -22.05
C ASP A 249 12.98 18.91 -20.66
N ILE A 250 13.64 20.02 -20.32
CA ILE A 250 13.44 20.74 -19.04
C ILE A 250 11.99 21.22 -18.87
N HIS A 251 11.30 21.55 -19.97
CA HIS A 251 9.89 21.92 -19.91
C HIS A 251 9.02 20.77 -19.38
N LEU A 252 9.31 19.52 -19.76
CA LEU A 252 8.58 18.35 -19.27
C LEU A 252 8.74 18.19 -17.76
N ILE A 253 9.97 18.33 -17.24
CA ILE A 253 10.27 18.32 -15.80
C ILE A 253 9.44 19.36 -15.05
N THR A 254 9.31 20.57 -15.62
CA THR A 254 8.51 21.65 -15.04
C THR A 254 7.01 21.31 -14.99
N VAL A 255 6.50 20.63 -16.02
CA VAL A 255 5.10 20.15 -16.05
C VAL A 255 4.89 19.06 -15.00
N ILE A 256 5.81 18.10 -14.89
CA ILE A 256 5.76 17.03 -13.88
C ILE A 256 5.75 17.61 -12.47
N GLU A 257 6.59 18.61 -12.19
CA GLU A 257 6.60 19.27 -10.89
C GLU A 257 5.25 19.92 -10.55
N LYS A 258 4.65 20.66 -11.49
CA LYS A 258 3.33 21.28 -11.29
C LYS A 258 2.25 20.24 -11.02
N ASN A 259 2.30 19.13 -11.74
CA ASN A 259 1.39 18.01 -11.52
C ASN A 259 1.55 17.43 -10.11
N LEU A 260 2.78 17.13 -9.68
CA LEU A 260 3.04 16.67 -8.33
C LEU A 260 2.58 17.67 -7.25
N GLN A 261 2.79 18.98 -7.47
CA GLN A 261 2.31 20.02 -6.56
C GLN A 261 0.79 20.00 -6.41
N PHE A 262 0.05 19.85 -7.53
CA PHE A 262 -1.40 19.71 -7.49
C PHE A 262 -1.83 18.48 -6.69
N LEU A 263 -1.28 17.30 -6.98
CA LEU A 263 -1.61 16.07 -6.24
C LEU A 263 -1.24 16.17 -4.76
N ASN A 264 -0.10 16.77 -4.43
CA ASN A 264 0.35 16.96 -3.04
C ASN A 264 -0.55 17.93 -2.26
N SER A 265 -1.25 18.84 -2.95
CA SER A 265 -2.25 19.71 -2.32
C SER A 265 -3.52 18.96 -1.89
N ILE A 266 -3.81 17.83 -2.54
CA ILE A 266 -4.95 16.94 -2.23
C ILE A 266 -4.55 15.89 -1.19
N ASP A 267 -3.43 15.20 -1.41
CA ASP A 267 -2.99 14.09 -0.56
C ASP A 267 -1.48 14.11 -0.29
N ARG A 268 -1.07 15.05 0.56
CA ARG A 268 0.34 15.25 0.90
C ARG A 268 1.03 14.02 1.48
N GLN A 269 0.35 13.30 2.37
CA GLN A 269 0.97 12.23 3.19
C GLN A 269 0.44 10.83 2.86
N GLY A 270 -0.32 10.69 1.77
CA GLY A 270 -0.87 9.39 1.39
C GLY A 270 -2.01 8.92 2.29
N PHE A 271 -2.77 9.83 2.91
CA PHE A 271 -3.87 9.48 3.83
C PHE A 271 -5.25 9.69 3.22
N ALA A 272 -5.42 10.69 2.35
CA ALA A 272 -6.73 11.15 1.91
C ALA A 272 -7.55 10.09 1.18
N PHE A 273 -6.88 9.21 0.43
CA PHE A 273 -7.54 8.12 -0.31
C PHE A 273 -7.68 6.83 0.50
N ARG A 274 -7.11 6.77 1.72
CA ARG A 274 -7.19 5.59 2.60
C ARG A 274 -8.23 5.71 3.70
N TYR A 275 -8.42 6.93 4.20
CA TYR A 275 -9.30 7.19 5.33
C TYR A 275 -10.33 8.24 4.93
N PRO A 276 -11.64 7.97 5.16
CA PRO A 276 -12.68 8.93 4.81
C PRO A 276 -12.62 10.18 5.68
N THR A 277 -12.02 10.09 6.88
CA THR A 277 -11.95 11.17 7.86
C THR A 277 -10.55 11.31 8.45
N THR A 278 -10.26 12.51 8.98
CA THR A 278 -9.14 12.76 9.88
C THR A 278 -9.37 12.10 11.25
N TYR A 279 -8.36 12.11 12.12
CA TYR A 279 -8.54 11.72 13.54
C TYR A 279 -9.63 12.54 14.23
N SER A 280 -9.80 13.81 13.86
CA SER A 280 -10.88 14.67 14.35
C SER A 280 -12.27 14.36 13.75
N LEU A 281 -12.39 13.27 12.98
CA LEU A 281 -13.62 12.81 12.30
C LEU A 281 -14.14 13.79 11.25
N GLN A 282 -13.29 14.69 10.75
CA GLN A 282 -13.62 15.58 9.63
C GLN A 282 -13.43 14.82 8.33
N TYR A 283 -14.45 14.82 7.46
CA TYR A 283 -14.35 14.17 6.15
C TYR A 283 -13.27 14.83 5.29
N VAL A 284 -12.40 14.00 4.70
CA VAL A 284 -11.29 14.46 3.85
C VAL A 284 -11.79 14.84 2.45
N LEU A 285 -12.61 13.98 1.85
CA LEU A 285 -13.21 14.18 0.52
C LEU A 285 -14.73 14.25 0.66
N ASN A 286 -15.24 15.40 1.12
CA ASN A 286 -16.68 15.61 1.27
C ASN A 286 -17.27 16.23 0.00
N ASN A 287 -18.34 15.63 -0.53
CA ASN A 287 -19.05 16.09 -1.75
C ASN A 287 -18.15 16.28 -2.99
N ALA A 288 -17.03 15.56 -3.06
CA ALA A 288 -16.13 15.61 -4.21
C ALA A 288 -16.69 14.75 -5.37
N HIS A 289 -16.81 15.34 -6.55
CA HIS A 289 -17.07 14.60 -7.78
C HIS A 289 -15.74 14.24 -8.43
N ILE A 290 -15.45 12.94 -8.50
CA ILE A 290 -14.18 12.43 -9.01
C ILE A 290 -14.40 11.87 -10.41
N ASP A 291 -13.75 12.49 -11.39
CA ASP A 291 -13.64 11.93 -12.73
C ASP A 291 -12.57 10.85 -12.75
N ILE A 292 -13.00 9.61 -12.54
CA ILE A 292 -12.11 8.44 -12.44
C ILE A 292 -11.26 8.26 -13.70
N LYS A 293 -11.80 8.59 -14.89
CA LYS A 293 -11.06 8.45 -16.14
C LYS A 293 -9.91 9.45 -16.19
N ASN A 294 -10.19 10.73 -15.96
CA ASN A 294 -9.16 11.75 -15.96
C ASN A 294 -8.11 11.51 -14.87
N VAL A 295 -8.51 11.06 -13.67
CA VAL A 295 -7.53 10.73 -12.63
C VAL A 295 -6.66 9.53 -13.03
N PHE A 296 -7.24 8.48 -13.61
CA PHE A 296 -6.47 7.33 -14.07
C PHE A 296 -5.43 7.74 -15.12
N GLU A 297 -5.85 8.44 -16.18
CA GLU A 297 -4.96 8.90 -17.25
C GLU A 297 -3.85 9.82 -16.73
N TYR A 298 -4.20 10.74 -15.83
CA TYR A 298 -3.27 11.65 -15.17
C TYR A 298 -2.20 10.90 -14.35
N MET A 299 -2.63 9.99 -13.47
CA MET A 299 -1.74 9.26 -12.58
C MET A 299 -0.86 8.27 -13.33
N ILE A 300 -1.41 7.57 -14.33
CA ILE A 300 -0.64 6.65 -15.18
C ILE A 300 0.41 7.40 -16.00
N SER A 301 0.10 8.61 -16.49
CA SER A 301 1.09 9.43 -17.19
C SER A 301 2.28 9.80 -16.30
N LEU A 302 2.02 10.15 -15.03
CA LEU A 302 3.09 10.39 -14.04
C LEU A 302 3.90 9.12 -13.75
N ILE A 303 3.23 7.98 -13.53
CA ILE A 303 3.89 6.69 -13.28
C ILE A 303 4.80 6.31 -14.45
N ASN A 304 4.29 6.35 -15.68
CA ASN A 304 5.07 6.05 -16.88
C ASN A 304 6.28 6.97 -17.02
N PHE A 305 6.13 8.26 -16.70
CA PHE A 305 7.26 9.20 -16.68
C PHE A 305 8.35 8.75 -15.69
N PHE A 306 7.99 8.43 -14.45
CA PHE A 306 8.98 8.02 -13.45
C PHE A 306 9.63 6.67 -13.75
N GLU A 307 8.88 5.70 -14.28
CA GLU A 307 9.45 4.43 -14.76
C GLU A 307 10.41 4.65 -15.94
N SER A 308 10.12 5.60 -16.83
CA SER A 308 11.03 5.96 -17.92
C SER A 308 12.31 6.63 -17.38
N CYS A 309 12.20 7.48 -16.37
CA CYS A 309 13.37 8.07 -15.70
C CYS A 309 14.24 6.99 -15.03
N ASP A 310 13.63 5.99 -14.41
CA ASP A 310 14.33 4.88 -13.77
C ASP A 310 15.17 4.09 -14.79
N MET A 311 14.54 3.69 -15.90
CA MET A 311 15.23 3.02 -17.01
C MET A 311 16.38 3.87 -17.59
N MET A 312 16.16 5.19 -17.74
CA MET A 312 17.20 6.11 -18.21
C MET A 312 18.39 6.16 -17.25
N LEU A 313 18.14 6.27 -15.94
CA LEU A 313 19.19 6.33 -14.93
C LEU A 313 19.96 5.01 -14.83
N ASP A 314 19.29 3.86 -14.93
CA ASP A 314 19.95 2.55 -14.95
C ASP A 314 20.88 2.43 -16.17
N SER A 315 20.40 2.77 -17.37
CA SER A 315 21.23 2.75 -18.58
C SER A 315 22.45 3.67 -18.49
N ILE A 316 22.31 4.84 -17.86
CA ILE A 316 23.44 5.76 -17.64
C ILE A 316 24.42 5.18 -16.62
N ALA A 317 23.93 4.55 -15.56
CA ALA A 317 24.76 3.95 -14.53
C ALA A 317 25.61 2.80 -15.10
N ASP A 318 25.01 1.94 -15.93
CA ASP A 318 25.72 0.86 -16.62
C ASP A 318 26.84 1.41 -17.51
N TYR A 319 26.55 2.44 -18.32
CA TYR A 319 27.56 3.09 -19.16
C TYR A 319 28.71 3.69 -18.33
N GLN A 320 28.40 4.36 -17.21
CA GLN A 320 29.42 4.93 -16.32
C GLN A 320 30.28 3.85 -15.67
N PHE A 321 29.67 2.73 -15.28
CA PHE A 321 30.37 1.59 -14.71
C PHE A 321 31.33 0.95 -15.72
N GLU A 322 30.86 0.70 -16.95
CA GLU A 322 31.70 0.18 -18.04
C GLU A 322 32.88 1.11 -18.30
N MET A 323 32.65 2.43 -18.47
CA MET A 323 33.72 3.38 -18.70
C MET A 323 34.77 3.38 -17.58
N LYS A 324 34.36 3.34 -16.31
CA LYS A 324 35.30 3.26 -15.19
C LYS A 324 36.12 1.97 -15.22
N SER A 325 35.48 0.83 -15.49
CA SER A 325 36.20 -0.45 -15.59
C SER A 325 37.27 -0.43 -16.67
N TYR A 326 36.98 0.15 -17.84
CA TYR A 326 37.98 0.33 -18.90
C TYR A 326 39.15 1.22 -18.46
N PHE A 327 38.91 2.32 -17.75
CA PHE A 327 39.99 3.21 -17.29
C PHE A 327 40.80 2.65 -16.12
N GLU A 328 40.26 1.71 -15.32
CA GLU A 328 40.98 1.05 -14.23
C GLU A 328 41.89 -0.11 -14.71
N GLU A 329 41.65 -0.63 -15.91
CA GLU A 329 42.47 -1.68 -16.55
C GLU A 329 43.72 -1.15 -17.29
N TYR A 330 43.87 0.17 -17.44
CA TYR A 330 45.04 0.86 -18.01
C TYR A 330 45.78 1.69 -16.96
#